data_AF-A0A9P5WAD7-F1
#
_entry.id   AF-A0A9P5WAD7-F1
#
_cell.length_a   1.000
_cell.length_b   1.000
_cell.length_c   1.000
_cell.angle_alpha   90.00
_cell.angle_beta   90.00
_cell.angle_gamma   90.00
#
_symmetry.space_group_name_H-M   'P 1'
#
loop_
_entity.id
_entity.type
_entity.pdbx_description
1 polymer ?
#
loop_
_entity_poly.entity_id
_entity_poly.type
_entity_poly.pdbx_seq_one_letter_code
_entity_poly.pdbx_strand_id
1 'polypeptide(L)'
;MPKLPVDTIRKLEDLVTIISPTNGQLSATLKLQVEKQIQDQQSLAVLKEYPVAFQTRSSALDVPFKTLPNFLWTCNIPEKCSLLDKQLTDIIRHVLTSFSSKCKRPSEFIQKSERTFWTDRVQPIFQHFGDETGLLGFEWCETVSFEQVESTVNPNNWEKGGVNYVGGRGYDKKGRNRIMMESSGGAGNERIDHTVNGTIKNAHTSISALNSIIRRNPYSRFTTMSKVNTFSIQSICKSITLCVTYLDKDKPGSFIVQRLRTAEIPTSYDERMLWLKVFELMALLMTKMTDQKAIVQDSTDLLHNRKSVREVSGTLGIRKPSVLKNRKGDLENTPPSEPGRPPKVSKATRRHLAREYDTGKIATRHEGQQLVQSVERVHVQERTIDKFLKMEDLKTNMQRKKHKITQEQIAAQYQFAKEFAKDHLKRTVED
;
A
#
# COMPACT_ATOMS: atom_id res chain seq x y z
N MET A 1 -7.17 11.34 -19.88
CA MET A 1 -7.49 9.89 -19.89
C MET A 1 -6.24 9.12 -20.27
N PRO A 2 -6.02 7.89 -19.79
CA PRO A 2 -5.03 7.01 -20.44
C PRO A 2 -5.49 6.80 -21.88
N LYS A 3 -4.94 7.58 -22.81
CA LYS A 3 -5.28 7.53 -24.22
C LYS A 3 -4.41 6.46 -24.83
N LEU A 4 -4.84 5.22 -24.66
CA LEU A 4 -4.18 4.06 -25.26
C LEU A 4 -4.96 3.65 -26.52
N PRO A 5 -4.30 3.54 -27.67
CA PRO A 5 -4.89 2.91 -28.85
C PRO A 5 -5.33 1.48 -28.55
N VAL A 6 -6.37 1.01 -29.24
CA VAL A 6 -6.90 -0.35 -29.07
C VAL A 6 -5.81 -1.40 -29.29
N ASP A 7 -4.93 -1.21 -30.28
CA ASP A 7 -3.81 -2.12 -30.53
C ASP A 7 -2.83 -2.20 -29.35
N THR A 8 -2.60 -1.08 -28.65
CA THR A 8 -1.76 -1.05 -27.46
C THR A 8 -2.43 -1.78 -26.30
N ILE A 9 -3.74 -1.61 -26.13
CA ILE A 9 -4.51 -2.34 -25.10
C ILE A 9 -4.42 -3.85 -25.37
N ARG A 10 -4.64 -4.28 -26.61
CA ARG A 10 -4.54 -5.70 -27.00
C ARG A 10 -3.16 -6.28 -26.73
N LYS A 11 -2.08 -5.54 -27.06
CA LYS A 11 -0.70 -5.98 -26.77
C LYS A 11 -0.40 -6.15 -25.28
N LEU A 12 -1.20 -5.54 -24.40
CA LEU A 12 -1.00 -5.60 -22.95
C LEU A 12 -1.95 -6.60 -22.25
N GLU A 13 -2.94 -7.16 -22.95
CA GLU A 13 -4.06 -7.91 -22.34
C GLU A 13 -3.63 -9.16 -21.56
N ASP A 14 -2.48 -9.75 -21.93
CA ASP A 14 -1.92 -10.90 -21.22
C ASP A 14 -1.41 -10.53 -19.83
N LEU A 15 -0.93 -9.30 -19.65
CA LEU A 15 -0.28 -8.84 -18.43
C LEU A 15 -1.15 -7.88 -17.62
N VAL A 16 -1.92 -7.03 -18.30
CA VAL A 16 -2.62 -5.89 -17.68
C VAL A 16 -4.02 -5.72 -18.26
N THR A 17 -5.01 -5.75 -17.38
CA THR A 17 -6.39 -5.35 -17.70
C THR A 17 -6.54 -3.84 -17.47
N ILE A 18 -6.82 -3.08 -18.53
CA ILE A 18 -7.02 -1.62 -18.45
C ILE A 18 -8.51 -1.30 -18.34
N ILE A 19 -8.96 -0.87 -17.16
CA ILE A 19 -10.35 -0.48 -16.91
C ILE A 19 -10.52 1.02 -17.14
N SER A 20 -11.06 1.39 -18.30
CA SER A 20 -11.27 2.77 -18.73
C SER A 20 -12.49 2.87 -19.66
N PRO A 21 -13.26 3.99 -19.66
CA PRO A 21 -14.38 4.20 -20.59
C PRO A 21 -14.02 4.10 -22.07
N THR A 22 -12.75 4.37 -22.42
CA THR A 22 -12.25 4.28 -23.80
C THR A 22 -11.92 2.85 -24.22
N ASN A 23 -11.90 1.90 -23.29
CA ASN A 23 -11.62 0.51 -23.62
C ASN A 23 -12.92 -0.19 -24.07
N GLY A 24 -13.09 -0.31 -25.39
CA GLY A 24 -14.26 -0.99 -25.98
C GLY A 24 -14.34 -2.49 -25.68
N GLN A 25 -13.22 -3.12 -25.31
CA GLN A 25 -13.08 -4.55 -25.09
C GLN A 25 -13.47 -5.01 -23.67
N LEU A 26 -13.93 -4.09 -22.80
CA LEU A 26 -14.36 -4.44 -21.45
C LEU A 26 -15.56 -5.41 -21.45
N SER A 27 -15.55 -6.35 -20.50
CA SER A 27 -16.72 -7.19 -20.21
C SER A 27 -17.89 -6.32 -19.70
N ALA A 28 -19.12 -6.85 -19.78
CA ALA A 28 -20.32 -6.13 -19.33
C ALA A 28 -20.21 -5.69 -17.86
N THR A 29 -19.70 -6.57 -16.98
CA THR A 29 -19.48 -6.26 -15.55
C THR A 29 -18.51 -5.10 -15.35
N LEU A 30 -17.41 -5.07 -16.11
CA LEU A 30 -16.42 -3.99 -16.01
C LEU A 30 -16.95 -2.68 -16.60
N LYS A 31 -17.79 -2.72 -17.65
CA LYS A 31 -18.49 -1.54 -18.19
C LYS A 31 -19.42 -0.92 -17.14
N LEU A 32 -20.25 -1.74 -16.48
CA LEU A 32 -21.11 -1.30 -15.38
C LEU A 32 -20.30 -0.67 -14.23
N GLN A 33 -19.14 -1.25 -13.90
CA GLN A 33 -18.26 -0.66 -12.90
C GLN A 33 -17.75 0.72 -13.32
N VAL A 34 -17.35 0.91 -14.59
CA VAL A 34 -16.90 2.19 -15.13
C VAL A 34 -18.03 3.23 -15.11
N GLU A 35 -19.25 2.85 -15.51
CA GLU A 35 -20.43 3.71 -15.49
C GLU A 35 -20.75 4.17 -14.07
N LYS A 36 -20.73 3.25 -13.10
CA LYS A 36 -20.90 3.58 -11.69
C LYS A 36 -19.85 4.60 -11.22
N GLN A 37 -18.57 4.41 -11.58
CA GLN A 37 -17.52 5.39 -11.21
C GLN A 37 -17.76 6.78 -11.83
N ILE A 38 -18.28 6.84 -13.05
CA ILE A 38 -18.65 8.11 -13.71
C ILE A 38 -19.81 8.78 -12.95
N GLN A 39 -20.86 8.02 -12.62
CA GLN A 39 -22.02 8.51 -11.86
C GLN A 39 -21.62 8.97 -10.45
N ASP A 40 -20.78 8.21 -9.75
CA ASP A 40 -20.23 8.57 -8.44
C ASP A 40 -19.47 9.92 -8.52
N GLN A 41 -18.63 10.10 -9.55
CA GLN A 41 -17.92 11.37 -9.74
C GLN A 41 -18.87 12.53 -10.09
N GLN A 42 -19.87 12.30 -10.95
CA GLN A 42 -20.85 13.32 -11.34
C GLN A 42 -21.67 13.79 -10.14
N SER A 43 -22.03 12.87 -9.25
CA SER A 43 -22.78 13.16 -8.03
C SER A 43 -21.92 13.70 -6.88
N LEU A 44 -20.59 13.76 -7.07
CA LEU A 44 -19.60 14.15 -6.07
C LEU A 44 -19.71 13.28 -4.80
N ALA A 45 -19.92 11.97 -5.00
CA ALA A 45 -20.29 11.04 -3.95
C ALA A 45 -19.27 11.03 -2.80
N VAL A 46 -17.97 11.00 -3.11
CA VAL A 46 -16.92 10.87 -2.09
C VAL A 46 -16.67 12.19 -1.38
N LEU A 47 -16.69 13.31 -2.11
CA LEU A 47 -16.54 14.63 -1.49
C LEU A 47 -17.67 14.93 -0.51
N LYS A 48 -18.89 14.42 -0.75
CA LYS A 48 -20.02 14.56 0.19
C LYS A 48 -19.83 13.82 1.51
N GLU A 49 -18.92 12.85 1.59
CA GLU A 49 -18.54 12.19 2.85
C GLU A 49 -17.73 13.13 3.77
N TYR A 50 -17.27 14.26 3.24
CA TYR A 50 -16.55 15.32 3.94
C TYR A 50 -17.43 16.58 3.99
N PRO A 51 -18.46 16.63 4.85
CA PRO A 51 -19.51 17.66 4.79
C PRO A 51 -18.97 19.09 4.95
N VAL A 52 -17.97 19.30 5.82
CA VAL A 52 -17.40 20.64 6.02
C VAL A 52 -16.62 21.07 4.78
N ALA A 53 -15.74 20.21 4.27
CA ALA A 53 -15.00 20.47 3.03
C ALA A 53 -15.96 20.70 1.84
N PHE A 54 -17.02 19.89 1.71
CA PHE A 54 -18.04 20.04 0.68
C PHE A 54 -18.73 21.42 0.76
N GLN A 55 -19.11 21.85 1.96
CA GLN A 55 -19.77 23.13 2.21
C GLN A 55 -18.83 24.32 1.98
N THR A 56 -17.62 24.28 2.54
CA THR A 56 -16.59 25.33 2.36
C THR A 56 -16.28 25.51 0.88
N ARG A 57 -16.11 24.42 0.15
CA ARG A 57 -15.89 24.43 -1.29
C ARG A 57 -17.06 25.06 -2.04
N SER A 58 -18.29 24.65 -1.75
CA SER A 58 -19.47 25.17 -2.46
C SER A 58 -19.61 26.67 -2.24
N SER A 59 -19.51 27.11 -0.98
CA SER A 59 -19.54 28.52 -0.59
C SER A 59 -18.42 29.32 -1.26
N ALA A 60 -17.19 28.78 -1.31
CA ALA A 60 -16.05 29.46 -1.92
C ALA A 60 -16.23 29.68 -3.43
N LEU A 61 -16.83 28.72 -4.15
CA LEU A 61 -17.04 28.84 -5.59
C LEU A 61 -18.15 29.84 -5.97
N ASP A 62 -19.03 30.19 -5.03
CA ASP A 62 -20.07 31.21 -5.22
C ASP A 62 -19.62 32.63 -4.84
N VAL A 63 -18.49 32.76 -4.13
CA VAL A 63 -17.97 34.05 -3.67
C VAL A 63 -17.24 34.79 -4.81
N PRO A 64 -17.55 36.08 -5.08
CA PRO A 64 -16.89 36.88 -6.12
C PRO A 64 -15.36 36.86 -6.06
N PHE A 65 -14.73 36.89 -7.23
CA PHE A 65 -13.27 36.76 -7.36
C PHE A 65 -12.46 37.70 -6.45
N LYS A 66 -12.89 38.95 -6.33
CA LYS A 66 -12.20 39.99 -5.56
C LYS A 66 -12.17 39.68 -4.05
N THR A 67 -13.19 39.01 -3.53
CA THR A 67 -13.36 38.71 -2.10
C THR A 67 -13.01 37.27 -1.74
N LEU A 68 -12.80 36.40 -2.73
CA LEU A 68 -12.48 34.98 -2.54
C LEU A 68 -11.32 34.73 -1.56
N PRO A 69 -10.14 35.37 -1.67
CA PRO A 69 -9.05 35.13 -0.71
C PRO A 69 -9.45 35.43 0.73
N ASN A 70 -10.12 36.56 0.96
CA ASN A 70 -10.58 36.93 2.30
C ASN A 70 -11.59 35.91 2.84
N PHE A 71 -12.54 35.47 2.02
CA PHE A 71 -13.52 34.45 2.40
C PHE A 71 -12.84 33.13 2.84
N LEU A 72 -11.88 32.63 2.07
CA LEU A 72 -11.22 31.35 2.35
C LEU A 72 -10.59 31.32 3.74
N TRP A 73 -10.01 32.44 4.18
CA TRP A 73 -9.28 32.54 5.45
C TRP A 73 -10.14 33.05 6.63
N THR A 74 -11.36 33.53 6.36
CA THR A 74 -12.30 33.98 7.40
C THR A 74 -13.50 33.05 7.58
N CYS A 75 -13.72 32.09 6.68
CA CYS A 75 -14.78 31.10 6.83
C CYS A 75 -14.52 30.24 8.08
N ASN A 76 -15.53 30.11 8.96
CA ASN A 76 -15.39 29.32 10.18
C ASN A 76 -15.45 27.81 9.88
N ILE A 77 -14.45 27.06 10.36
CA ILE A 77 -14.52 25.59 10.43
C ILE A 77 -15.15 25.25 11.78
N PRO A 78 -16.24 24.45 11.81
CA PRO A 78 -16.83 24.00 13.08
C PRO A 78 -15.80 23.30 13.96
N GLU A 79 -15.81 23.57 15.27
CA GLU A 79 -14.91 22.90 16.23
C GLU A 79 -15.10 21.38 16.22
N LYS A 80 -16.35 20.93 16.05
CA LYS A 80 -16.72 19.51 15.92
C LYS A 80 -16.64 19.09 14.45
N CYS A 81 -15.42 18.98 13.93
CA CYS A 81 -15.15 18.47 12.59
C CYS A 81 -14.19 17.28 12.68
N SER A 82 -14.34 16.29 11.79
CA SER A 82 -13.38 15.18 11.73
C SER A 82 -12.01 15.69 11.25
N LEU A 83 -10.93 15.05 11.68
CA LEU A 83 -9.57 15.44 11.29
C LEU A 83 -9.40 15.44 9.76
N LEU A 84 -9.88 14.40 9.07
CA LEU A 84 -9.73 14.28 7.62
C LEU A 84 -10.55 15.36 6.87
N ASP A 85 -11.74 15.68 7.37
CA ASP A 85 -12.60 16.72 6.78
C ASP A 85 -11.99 18.12 6.98
N LYS A 86 -11.38 18.38 8.14
CA LYS A 86 -10.58 19.59 8.39
C LYS A 86 -9.38 19.67 7.45
N GLN A 87 -8.59 18.60 7.32
CA GLN A 87 -7.44 18.55 6.41
C GLN A 87 -7.86 18.79 4.95
N LEU A 88 -8.95 18.17 4.49
CA LEU A 88 -9.47 18.41 3.14
C LEU A 88 -9.94 19.85 2.95
N THR A 89 -10.55 20.45 3.98
CA THR A 89 -10.94 21.86 3.98
C THR A 89 -9.74 22.80 3.84
N ASP A 90 -8.66 22.53 4.58
CA ASP A 90 -7.43 23.32 4.51
C ASP A 90 -6.73 23.17 3.15
N ILE A 91 -6.71 21.96 2.58
CA ILE A 91 -6.28 21.74 1.19
C ILE A 91 -7.08 22.62 0.22
N ILE A 92 -8.40 22.62 0.32
CA ILE A 92 -9.28 23.43 -0.55
C ILE A 92 -8.91 24.92 -0.44
N ARG A 93 -8.70 25.43 0.78
CA ARG A 93 -8.29 26.83 1.01
C ARG A 93 -6.97 27.18 0.35
N HIS A 94 -5.95 26.34 0.53
CA HIS A 94 -4.64 26.57 -0.06
C HIS A 94 -4.68 26.51 -1.59
N VAL A 95 -5.35 25.49 -2.16
CA VAL A 95 -5.50 25.34 -3.61
C VAL A 95 -6.26 26.52 -4.21
N LEU A 96 -7.39 26.93 -3.63
CA LEU A 96 -8.18 28.05 -4.15
C LEU A 96 -7.48 29.41 -3.95
N THR A 97 -6.68 29.58 -2.89
CA THR A 97 -5.84 30.77 -2.70
C THR A 97 -4.78 30.85 -3.81
N SER A 98 -4.09 29.75 -4.07
CA SER A 98 -3.10 29.64 -5.15
C SER A 98 -3.74 29.91 -6.52
N PHE A 99 -4.92 29.34 -6.77
CA PHE A 99 -5.71 29.59 -7.96
C PHE A 99 -6.10 31.06 -8.12
N SER A 100 -6.58 31.71 -7.05
CA SER A 100 -6.96 33.13 -7.08
C SER A 100 -5.78 34.01 -7.49
N SER A 101 -4.59 33.77 -6.93
CA SER A 101 -3.37 34.49 -7.30
C SER A 101 -3.04 34.31 -8.80
N LYS A 102 -3.13 33.08 -9.32
CA LYS A 102 -2.85 32.78 -10.73
C LYS A 102 -3.88 33.37 -11.70
N CYS A 103 -5.12 33.58 -11.26
CA CYS A 103 -6.15 34.25 -12.07
C CYS A 103 -5.89 35.76 -12.23
N LYS A 104 -5.08 36.38 -11.36
CA LYS A 104 -4.67 37.79 -11.49
C LYS A 104 -3.51 37.99 -12.48
N ARG A 105 -2.93 36.90 -12.98
CA ARG A 105 -1.76 36.96 -13.86
C ARG A 105 -2.18 37.59 -15.22
N PRO A 106 -1.45 38.58 -15.74
CA PRO A 106 -1.71 39.14 -17.07
C PRO A 106 -1.67 38.04 -18.14
N SER A 107 -2.51 38.19 -19.18
CA SER A 107 -2.70 37.17 -20.22
C SER A 107 -1.43 36.82 -21.00
N GLU A 108 -0.51 37.77 -21.10
CA GLU A 108 0.80 37.65 -21.75
C GLU A 108 1.75 36.69 -21.00
N PHE A 109 1.52 36.46 -19.71
CA PHE A 109 2.25 35.47 -18.91
C PHE A 109 1.48 34.13 -18.77
N ILE A 110 0.43 33.92 -19.58
CA ILE A 110 -0.26 32.62 -19.64
C ILE A 110 0.68 31.58 -20.28
N GLN A 111 0.69 30.42 -19.65
CA GLN A 111 1.70 29.40 -19.86
C GLN A 111 1.43 28.60 -21.13
N LYS A 112 2.48 28.45 -21.94
CA LYS A 112 2.42 27.68 -23.18
C LYS A 112 3.10 26.32 -23.07
N SER A 113 4.10 26.20 -22.18
CA SER A 113 4.87 24.95 -22.04
C SER A 113 4.19 23.96 -21.09
N GLU A 114 4.38 22.68 -21.38
CA GLU A 114 3.95 21.57 -20.53
C GLU A 114 4.49 21.68 -19.09
N ARG A 115 5.82 21.80 -18.94
CA ARG A 115 6.46 21.84 -17.62
C ARG A 115 6.00 23.03 -16.80
N THR A 116 5.80 24.19 -17.44
CA THR A 116 5.32 25.38 -16.73
C THR A 116 3.88 25.17 -16.24
N PHE A 117 3.00 24.56 -17.05
CA PHE A 117 1.65 24.21 -16.62
C PHE A 117 1.67 23.18 -15.48
N TRP A 118 2.51 22.15 -15.58
CA TRP A 118 2.67 21.13 -14.55
C TRP A 118 3.07 21.75 -13.20
N THR A 119 4.16 22.51 -13.17
CA THR A 119 4.68 23.14 -11.95
C THR A 119 3.76 24.21 -11.40
N ASP A 120 3.09 25.00 -12.24
CA ASP A 120 2.21 26.06 -11.77
C ASP A 120 0.84 25.54 -11.38
N ARG A 121 0.22 24.64 -12.13
CA ARG A 121 -1.20 24.29 -11.96
C ARG A 121 -1.41 22.93 -11.30
N VAL A 122 -0.58 21.94 -11.59
CA VAL A 122 -0.78 20.57 -11.11
C VAL A 122 -0.06 20.33 -9.78
N GLN A 123 1.24 20.61 -9.72
CA GLN A 123 2.07 20.37 -8.55
C GLN A 123 1.50 20.97 -7.24
N PRO A 124 1.02 22.23 -7.20
CA PRO A 124 0.52 22.81 -5.94
C PRO A 124 -0.68 22.07 -5.35
N ILE A 125 -1.53 21.45 -6.20
CA ILE A 125 -2.69 20.66 -5.74
C ILE A 125 -2.22 19.51 -4.85
N PHE A 126 -1.22 18.78 -5.34
CA PHE A 126 -0.71 17.59 -4.66
C PHE A 126 0.30 17.93 -3.57
N GLN A 127 1.05 19.04 -3.71
CA GLN A 127 1.91 19.55 -2.64
C GLN A 127 1.08 19.84 -1.39
N HIS A 128 0.01 20.63 -1.51
CA HIS A 128 -0.90 20.90 -0.38
C HIS A 128 -1.57 19.64 0.15
N PHE A 129 -1.90 18.68 -0.72
CA PHE A 129 -2.38 17.36 -0.27
C PHE A 129 -1.37 16.67 0.65
N GLY A 130 -0.08 16.63 0.28
CA GLY A 130 0.97 16.02 1.08
C GLY A 130 1.18 16.75 2.41
N ASP A 131 1.29 18.07 2.35
CA ASP A 131 1.60 18.93 3.50
C ASP A 131 0.50 18.88 4.56
N GLU A 132 -0.78 18.95 4.16
CA GLU A 132 -1.90 18.96 5.10
C GLU A 132 -2.21 17.56 5.67
N THR A 133 -2.06 16.51 4.87
CA THR A 133 -2.46 15.16 5.31
C THR A 133 -1.33 14.41 6.02
N GLY A 134 -0.08 14.68 5.66
CA GLY A 134 1.07 13.86 6.05
C GLY A 134 0.98 12.39 5.60
N LEU A 135 0.09 12.08 4.65
CA LEU A 135 -0.06 10.72 4.09
C LEU A 135 1.07 10.43 3.10
N LEU A 136 1.56 11.46 2.40
CA LEU A 136 2.58 11.39 1.37
C LEU A 136 3.53 12.59 1.48
N GLY A 137 4.83 12.35 1.30
CA GLY A 137 5.77 13.37 0.84
C GLY A 137 5.79 13.38 -0.69
N PHE A 138 6.16 14.50 -1.30
CA PHE A 138 6.27 14.62 -2.76
C PHE A 138 7.66 15.06 -3.19
N GLU A 139 8.12 14.50 -4.31
CA GLU A 139 9.28 14.94 -5.07
C GLU A 139 8.84 15.21 -6.52
N TRP A 140 9.45 16.22 -7.12
CA TRP A 140 8.99 16.78 -8.39
C TRP A 140 10.13 16.84 -9.40
N CYS A 141 9.76 16.79 -10.68
CA CYS A 141 10.62 17.01 -11.84
C CYS A 141 11.73 15.96 -12.03
N GLU A 142 11.49 15.03 -12.95
CA GLU A 142 12.47 14.02 -13.39
C GLU A 142 13.07 13.24 -12.22
N THR A 143 12.21 12.68 -11.36
CA THR A 143 12.64 11.91 -10.19
C THR A 143 12.82 10.44 -10.56
N VAL A 144 13.87 9.80 -10.06
CA VAL A 144 14.12 8.38 -10.30
C VAL A 144 13.09 7.51 -9.58
N SER A 145 12.50 6.54 -10.29
CA SER A 145 11.71 5.48 -9.67
C SER A 145 12.59 4.32 -9.22
N PHE A 146 12.99 4.30 -7.94
CA PHE A 146 13.83 3.24 -7.38
C PHE A 146 13.19 1.86 -7.47
N GLU A 147 11.88 1.77 -7.25
CA GLU A 147 11.11 0.52 -7.37
C GLU A 147 11.15 -0.04 -8.79
N GLN A 148 11.23 0.83 -9.81
CA GLN A 148 11.44 0.35 -11.16
C GLN A 148 12.80 -0.33 -11.29
N VAL A 149 13.87 0.31 -10.82
CA VAL A 149 15.23 -0.26 -10.85
C VAL A 149 15.26 -1.60 -10.12
N GLU A 150 14.61 -1.72 -8.96
CA GLU A 150 14.45 -3.00 -8.25
C GLU A 150 13.67 -4.03 -9.05
N SER A 151 12.62 -3.60 -9.76
CA SER A 151 11.75 -4.50 -10.51
C SER A 151 12.41 -5.08 -11.76
N THR A 152 13.34 -4.34 -12.36
CA THR A 152 14.03 -4.68 -13.63
C THR A 152 15.39 -5.35 -13.44
N VAL A 153 15.83 -5.61 -12.19
CA VAL A 153 17.05 -6.40 -11.96
C VAL A 153 16.86 -7.80 -12.52
N ASN A 154 17.69 -8.17 -13.48
CA ASN A 154 17.68 -9.53 -14.02
C ASN A 154 18.29 -10.48 -12.97
N PRO A 155 17.54 -11.50 -12.48
CA PRO A 155 18.01 -12.36 -11.41
C PRO A 155 19.20 -13.25 -11.81
N ASN A 156 19.42 -13.47 -13.10
CA ASN A 156 20.47 -14.37 -13.58
C ASN A 156 21.85 -13.72 -13.58
N ASN A 157 21.92 -12.40 -13.81
CA ASN A 157 23.18 -11.67 -13.93
C ASN A 157 23.28 -10.42 -13.02
N TRP A 158 22.21 -10.11 -12.27
CA TRP A 158 22.12 -8.95 -11.38
C TRP A 158 22.31 -7.59 -12.07
N GLU A 159 22.18 -7.54 -13.39
CA GLU A 159 22.23 -6.30 -14.14
C GLU A 159 20.96 -5.50 -13.91
N LYS A 160 21.13 -4.21 -13.61
CA LYS A 160 20.03 -3.27 -13.44
C LYS A 160 19.51 -2.86 -14.82
N GLY A 161 18.19 -2.91 -14.99
CA GLY A 161 17.57 -2.32 -16.18
C GLY A 161 17.71 -0.79 -16.22
N GLY A 162 17.25 -0.19 -17.31
CA GLY A 162 17.24 1.25 -17.50
C GLY A 162 16.47 1.99 -16.38
N VAL A 163 16.96 3.18 -16.05
CA VAL A 163 16.31 4.09 -15.09
C VAL A 163 15.24 4.88 -15.82
N ASN A 164 14.01 4.85 -15.31
CA ASN A 164 12.98 5.81 -15.72
C ASN A 164 12.89 6.94 -14.71
N TYR A 165 12.84 8.14 -15.26
CA TYR A 165 12.51 9.37 -14.55
C TYR A 165 11.01 9.60 -14.66
N VAL A 166 10.34 10.03 -13.60
CA VAL A 166 8.92 10.41 -13.63
C VAL A 166 8.75 11.90 -13.38
N GLY A 167 7.67 12.49 -13.89
CA GLY A 167 7.37 13.92 -13.70
C GLY A 167 7.17 14.33 -12.24
N GLY A 168 6.75 13.38 -11.40
CA GLY A 168 6.78 13.47 -9.95
C GLY A 168 6.47 12.14 -9.28
N ARG A 169 6.75 12.05 -7.99
CA ARG A 169 6.41 10.90 -7.15
C ARG A 169 5.91 11.36 -5.80
N GLY A 170 4.94 10.66 -5.25
CA GLY A 170 4.61 10.72 -3.84
C GLY A 170 5.03 9.45 -3.13
N TYR A 171 5.66 9.62 -1.97
CA TYR A 171 6.30 8.56 -1.20
C TYR A 171 5.81 8.56 0.26
N ASP A 172 5.87 7.40 0.90
CA ASP A 172 5.54 7.27 2.32
C ASP A 172 6.70 7.66 3.25
N LYS A 173 6.48 7.62 4.57
CA LYS A 173 7.52 7.97 5.57
C LYS A 173 8.80 7.13 5.48
N LYS A 174 8.80 6.00 4.75
CA LYS A 174 9.98 5.16 4.51
C LYS A 174 10.63 5.44 3.15
N GLY A 175 10.26 6.53 2.47
CA GLY A 175 10.75 6.90 1.15
C GLY A 175 10.21 6.03 0.01
N ARG A 176 9.22 5.15 0.29
CA ARG A 176 8.71 4.18 -0.69
C ARG A 176 7.64 4.81 -1.55
N ASN A 177 7.71 4.57 -2.85
CA ASN A 177 6.75 5.12 -3.79
C ASN A 177 5.33 4.58 -3.57
N ARG A 178 4.36 5.49 -3.61
CA ARG A 178 2.92 5.22 -3.43
C ARG A 178 2.07 5.79 -4.55
N ILE A 179 2.48 6.93 -5.12
CA ILE A 179 1.81 7.56 -6.25
C ILE A 179 2.84 8.02 -7.29
N MET A 180 2.66 7.59 -8.54
CA MET A 180 3.51 7.99 -9.67
C MET A 180 2.82 9.06 -10.50
N MET A 181 3.57 10.04 -10.96
CA MET A 181 2.98 11.19 -11.63
C MET A 181 3.69 11.49 -12.95
N GLU A 182 2.91 11.59 -14.02
CA GLU A 182 3.40 11.95 -15.35
C GLU A 182 2.61 13.13 -15.91
N SER A 183 3.32 13.96 -16.66
CA SER A 183 2.74 15.03 -17.46
C SER A 183 2.87 14.67 -18.93
N SER A 184 1.92 15.12 -19.75
CA SER A 184 2.00 15.03 -21.20
C SER A 184 1.26 16.20 -21.85
N GLY A 185 1.96 17.03 -22.61
CA GLY A 185 1.39 18.12 -23.38
C GLY A 185 1.16 19.42 -22.59
N GLY A 186 1.30 20.55 -23.29
CA GLY A 186 1.00 21.88 -22.76
C GLY A 186 -0.51 22.15 -22.68
N ALA A 187 -0.90 23.27 -22.07
CA ALA A 187 -2.30 23.59 -21.80
C ALA A 187 -3.22 23.58 -23.06
N GLY A 188 -2.68 23.85 -24.24
CA GLY A 188 -3.45 23.92 -25.49
C GLY A 188 -3.05 22.92 -26.59
N ASN A 189 -1.93 22.22 -26.47
CA ASN A 189 -1.41 21.35 -27.52
C ASN A 189 -1.00 19.99 -26.95
N GLU A 190 -1.77 18.97 -27.31
CA GLU A 190 -1.47 17.59 -26.99
C GLU A 190 -0.56 16.98 -28.05
N ARG A 191 0.53 16.34 -27.61
CA ARG A 191 1.36 15.49 -28.47
C ARG A 191 0.91 14.05 -28.23
N ILE A 192 0.16 13.48 -29.18
CA ILE A 192 -0.49 12.17 -29.02
C ILE A 192 0.55 11.10 -28.70
N ASP A 193 1.62 10.97 -29.48
CA ASP A 193 2.66 9.95 -29.25
C ASP A 193 3.30 10.07 -27.88
N HIS A 194 3.59 11.31 -27.45
CA HIS A 194 4.13 11.57 -26.12
C HIS A 194 3.14 11.20 -25.02
N THR A 195 1.86 11.47 -25.24
CA THR A 195 0.78 11.14 -24.31
C THR A 195 0.57 9.64 -24.17
N VAL A 196 0.62 8.91 -25.29
CA VAL A 196 0.55 7.43 -25.29
C VAL A 196 1.74 6.87 -24.52
N ASN A 197 2.96 7.32 -24.83
CA ASN A 197 4.17 6.87 -24.14
C ASN A 197 4.15 7.20 -22.65
N GLY A 198 3.73 8.41 -22.27
CA GLY A 198 3.55 8.83 -20.88
C GLY A 198 2.51 7.97 -20.15
N THR A 199 1.44 7.57 -20.83
CA THR A 199 0.41 6.69 -20.27
C THR A 199 0.98 5.29 -19.97
N ILE A 200 1.66 4.69 -20.94
CA ILE A 200 2.28 3.36 -20.80
C ILE A 200 3.32 3.39 -19.67
N LYS A 201 4.18 4.42 -19.67
CA LYS A 201 5.18 4.64 -18.63
C LYS A 201 4.55 4.75 -17.25
N ASN A 202 3.46 5.50 -17.11
CA ASN A 202 2.79 5.66 -15.82
C ASN A 202 2.17 4.34 -15.33
N ALA A 203 1.55 3.57 -16.22
CA ALA A 203 1.03 2.23 -15.92
C ALA A 203 2.16 1.29 -15.49
N HIS A 204 3.22 1.20 -16.28
CA HIS A 204 4.40 0.38 -15.98
C HIS A 204 5.01 0.73 -14.62
N THR A 205 5.29 2.01 -14.36
CA THR A 205 5.89 2.44 -13.09
C THR A 205 4.97 2.16 -11.91
N SER A 206 3.65 2.30 -12.06
CA SER A 206 2.70 1.94 -11.00
C SER A 206 2.69 0.43 -10.70
N ILE A 207 2.85 -0.42 -11.72
CA ILE A 207 2.99 -1.88 -11.58
C ILE A 207 4.32 -2.23 -10.92
N SER A 208 5.42 -1.61 -11.34
CA SER A 208 6.74 -1.78 -10.69
C SER A 208 6.68 -1.40 -9.21
N ALA A 209 6.01 -0.30 -8.85
CA ALA A 209 5.81 0.08 -7.46
C ALA A 209 5.02 -0.98 -6.68
N LEU A 210 3.94 -1.52 -7.25
CA LEU A 210 3.16 -2.58 -6.61
C LEU A 210 3.97 -3.86 -6.43
N ASN A 211 4.72 -4.27 -7.47
CA ASN A 211 5.62 -5.41 -7.41
C ASN A 211 6.69 -5.26 -6.34
N SER A 212 7.27 -4.06 -6.18
CA SER A 212 8.22 -3.81 -5.10
C SER A 212 7.56 -3.96 -3.72
N ILE A 213 6.32 -3.50 -3.54
CA ILE A 213 5.58 -3.74 -2.28
C ILE A 213 5.42 -5.23 -2.02
N ILE A 214 5.01 -6.01 -3.02
CA ILE A 214 4.83 -7.46 -2.90
C ILE A 214 6.15 -8.15 -2.53
N ARG A 215 7.24 -7.84 -3.24
CA ARG A 215 8.57 -8.43 -2.99
C ARG A 215 9.12 -8.09 -1.61
N ARG A 216 8.85 -6.88 -1.11
CA ARG A 216 9.23 -6.45 0.24
C ARG A 216 8.39 -7.11 1.33
N ASN A 217 7.26 -7.72 0.97
CA ASN A 217 6.34 -8.38 1.90
C ASN A 217 6.11 -9.88 1.53
N PRO A 218 7.18 -10.70 1.43
CA PRO A 218 7.09 -12.06 0.88
C PRO A 218 6.30 -13.05 1.74
N TYR A 219 5.96 -12.66 2.97
CA TYR A 219 5.19 -13.49 3.91
C TYR A 219 3.74 -13.04 4.09
N SER A 220 3.32 -12.00 3.38
CA SER A 220 1.94 -11.54 3.40
C SER A 220 1.04 -12.52 2.66
N ARG A 221 -0.17 -12.71 3.16
CA ARG A 221 -1.17 -13.56 2.47
C ARG A 221 -1.56 -12.89 1.16
N PHE A 222 -1.83 -13.71 0.13
CA PHE A 222 -2.35 -13.22 -1.14
C PHE A 222 -3.64 -12.39 -0.98
N THR A 223 -4.52 -12.79 -0.05
CA THR A 223 -5.74 -12.03 0.30
C THR A 223 -5.46 -10.64 0.87
N THR A 224 -4.31 -10.43 1.49
CA THR A 224 -3.86 -9.12 1.97
C THR A 224 -3.21 -8.34 0.84
N MET A 225 -2.33 -8.98 0.07
CA MET A 225 -1.62 -8.33 -1.05
C MET A 225 -2.57 -7.90 -2.18
N SER A 226 -3.64 -8.65 -2.43
CA SER A 226 -4.69 -8.26 -3.40
C SER A 226 -5.56 -7.08 -2.95
N LYS A 227 -5.36 -6.56 -1.74
CA LYS A 227 -5.96 -5.29 -1.28
C LYS A 227 -4.98 -4.12 -1.37
N VAL A 228 -3.70 -4.39 -1.63
CA VAL A 228 -2.68 -3.36 -1.79
C VAL A 228 -2.85 -2.71 -3.16
N ASN A 229 -2.88 -1.40 -3.14
CA ASN A 229 -3.00 -0.57 -4.33
C ASN A 229 -1.80 0.37 -4.43
N THR A 230 -1.37 0.63 -5.65
CA THR A 230 -0.56 1.80 -5.98
C THR A 230 -1.38 2.78 -6.81
N PHE A 231 -1.04 4.06 -6.75
CA PHE A 231 -1.78 5.08 -7.48
C PHE A 231 -0.91 5.70 -8.56
N SER A 232 -1.55 6.26 -9.56
CA SER A 232 -0.88 7.07 -10.55
C SER A 232 -1.73 8.25 -10.97
N ILE A 233 -1.06 9.35 -11.31
CA ILE A 233 -1.69 10.56 -11.84
C ILE A 233 -1.07 10.88 -13.17
N GLN A 234 -1.92 11.19 -14.13
CA GLN A 234 -1.48 11.69 -15.42
C GLN A 234 -2.15 13.03 -15.68
N SER A 235 -1.35 14.07 -15.93
CA SER A 235 -1.82 15.32 -16.51
C SER A 235 -1.66 15.27 -18.01
N ILE A 236 -2.75 15.48 -18.74
CA ILE A 236 -2.74 15.65 -20.19
C ILE A 236 -3.40 16.99 -20.49
N CYS A 237 -2.60 17.95 -20.97
CA CYS A 237 -3.04 19.34 -21.08
C CYS A 237 -3.63 19.83 -19.73
N LYS A 238 -4.87 20.35 -19.73
CA LYS A 238 -5.58 20.79 -18.52
C LYS A 238 -6.19 19.65 -17.68
N SER A 239 -6.19 18.42 -18.18
CA SER A 239 -6.90 17.31 -17.54
C SER A 239 -5.99 16.46 -16.66
N ILE A 240 -6.32 16.30 -15.39
CA ILE A 240 -5.70 15.32 -14.49
C ILE A 240 -6.55 14.07 -14.38
N THR A 241 -5.90 12.91 -14.39
CA THR A 241 -6.56 11.61 -14.25
C THR A 241 -5.90 10.82 -13.12
N LEU A 242 -6.71 10.39 -12.15
CA LEU A 242 -6.29 9.47 -11.09
C LEU A 242 -6.59 8.04 -11.51
N CYS A 243 -5.56 7.19 -11.47
CA CYS A 243 -5.64 5.76 -11.68
C CYS A 243 -5.18 4.99 -10.45
N VAL A 244 -5.64 3.76 -10.34
CA VAL A 244 -5.21 2.78 -9.33
C VAL A 244 -4.74 1.51 -10.01
N THR A 245 -3.70 0.91 -9.44
CA THR A 245 -3.10 -0.33 -9.91
C THR A 245 -3.13 -1.36 -8.78
N TYR A 246 -3.64 -2.56 -9.09
CA TYR A 246 -3.78 -3.66 -8.12
C TYR A 246 -3.66 -5.02 -8.81
N LEU A 247 -3.55 -6.10 -8.03
CA LEU A 247 -3.46 -7.46 -8.55
C LEU A 247 -4.81 -7.95 -9.08
N ASP A 248 -4.80 -8.60 -10.24
CA ASP A 248 -5.96 -9.34 -10.71
C ASP A 248 -6.13 -10.61 -9.86
N LYS A 249 -7.33 -10.77 -9.29
CA LYS A 249 -7.65 -11.92 -8.43
C LYS A 249 -8.06 -13.14 -9.26
N ASP A 250 -8.59 -12.91 -10.45
CA ASP A 250 -9.12 -13.93 -11.33
C ASP A 250 -8.02 -14.43 -12.29
N LYS A 251 -6.97 -13.62 -12.52
CA LYS A 251 -5.80 -13.97 -13.34
C LYS A 251 -4.48 -13.80 -12.57
N PRO A 252 -4.00 -14.83 -11.85
CA PRO A 252 -2.76 -14.75 -11.06
C PRO A 252 -1.55 -14.31 -11.90
N GLY A 253 -0.81 -13.33 -11.40
CA GLY A 253 0.35 -12.76 -12.11
C GLY A 253 0.02 -11.57 -13.02
N SER A 254 -1.26 -11.30 -13.27
CA SER A 254 -1.71 -10.13 -14.01
C SER A 254 -2.11 -8.97 -13.09
N PHE A 255 -2.16 -7.78 -13.67
CA PHE A 255 -2.46 -6.53 -12.99
C PHE A 255 -3.71 -5.89 -13.57
N ILE A 256 -4.41 -5.11 -12.75
CA ILE A 256 -5.48 -4.23 -13.20
C ILE A 256 -5.02 -2.79 -13.03
N VAL A 257 -5.13 -2.01 -14.10
CA VAL A 257 -4.95 -0.55 -14.07
C VAL A 257 -6.30 0.09 -14.34
N GLN A 258 -6.88 0.71 -13.31
CA GLN A 258 -8.23 1.26 -13.36
C GLN A 258 -8.20 2.78 -13.24
N ARG A 259 -8.91 3.46 -14.14
CA ARG A 259 -9.20 4.88 -14.02
C ARG A 259 -10.28 5.11 -12.96
N LEU A 260 -9.99 5.94 -11.97
CA LEU A 260 -10.94 6.28 -10.89
C LEU A 260 -11.67 7.59 -11.12
N ARG A 261 -10.92 8.67 -11.40
CA ARG A 261 -11.46 10.04 -11.52
C ARG A 261 -10.71 10.80 -12.61
N THR A 262 -11.41 11.70 -13.30
CA THR A 262 -10.81 12.66 -14.23
C THR A 262 -11.37 14.04 -13.98
N ALA A 263 -10.53 15.06 -13.92
CA ALA A 263 -10.94 16.44 -13.72
C ALA A 263 -10.13 17.36 -14.61
N GLU A 264 -10.75 18.45 -15.04
CA GLU A 264 -10.06 19.54 -15.72
C GLU A 264 -9.69 20.61 -14.69
N ILE A 265 -8.45 21.11 -14.77
CA ILE A 265 -7.97 22.16 -13.88
C ILE A 265 -8.35 23.52 -14.49
N PRO A 266 -9.10 24.36 -13.78
CA PRO A 266 -9.46 25.68 -14.28
C PRO A 266 -8.25 26.60 -14.36
N THR A 267 -8.22 27.36 -15.44
CA THR A 267 -7.18 28.33 -15.79
C THR A 267 -7.62 29.77 -15.56
N SER A 268 -8.92 30.03 -15.63
CA SER A 268 -9.56 31.31 -15.33
C SER A 268 -10.62 31.17 -14.23
N TYR A 269 -11.05 32.30 -13.67
CA TYR A 269 -12.08 32.32 -12.64
C TYR A 269 -13.48 31.93 -13.16
N ASP A 270 -13.77 32.14 -14.44
CA ASP A 270 -15.03 31.72 -15.05
C ASP A 270 -15.15 30.19 -15.11
N GLU A 271 -14.02 29.50 -15.21
CA GLU A 271 -13.92 28.03 -15.18
C GLU A 271 -13.99 27.45 -13.75
N ARG A 272 -14.15 28.27 -12.70
CA ARG A 272 -14.01 27.84 -11.29
C ARG A 272 -14.85 26.62 -10.89
N MET A 273 -16.00 26.39 -11.54
CA MET A 273 -16.84 25.21 -11.28
C MET A 273 -16.17 23.88 -11.64
N LEU A 274 -15.11 23.89 -12.46
CA LEU A 274 -14.31 22.70 -12.73
C LEU A 274 -13.59 22.17 -11.48
N TRP A 275 -13.33 23.04 -10.48
CA TRP A 275 -12.77 22.63 -9.19
C TRP A 275 -13.63 21.58 -8.47
N LEU A 276 -14.95 21.50 -8.74
CA LEU A 276 -15.81 20.49 -8.13
C LEU A 276 -15.25 19.07 -8.35
N LYS A 277 -14.84 18.76 -9.59
CA LYS A 277 -14.32 17.44 -9.96
C LYS A 277 -12.88 17.23 -9.46
N VAL A 278 -12.09 18.29 -9.34
CA VAL A 278 -10.73 18.20 -8.79
C VAL A 278 -10.79 17.85 -7.31
N PHE A 279 -11.66 18.50 -6.53
CA PHE A 279 -11.79 18.19 -5.10
C PHE A 279 -12.44 16.83 -4.83
N GLU A 280 -13.36 16.36 -5.69
CA GLU A 280 -13.83 14.96 -5.66
C GLU A 280 -12.69 13.96 -5.91
N LEU A 281 -11.77 14.25 -6.83
CA LEU A 281 -10.58 13.44 -7.06
C LEU A 281 -9.66 13.42 -5.82
N MET A 282 -9.44 14.58 -5.19
CA MET A 282 -8.60 14.68 -3.98
C MET A 282 -9.22 13.98 -2.78
N ALA A 283 -10.54 14.11 -2.58
CA ALA A 283 -11.27 13.40 -1.54
C ALA A 283 -11.10 11.89 -1.70
N LEU A 284 -11.34 11.36 -2.92
CA LEU A 284 -11.13 9.94 -3.21
C LEU A 284 -9.68 9.50 -2.97
N LEU A 285 -8.70 10.30 -3.39
CA LEU A 285 -7.29 9.99 -3.14
C LEU A 285 -7.01 9.93 -1.62
N MET A 286 -7.55 10.87 -0.83
CA MET A 286 -7.39 10.89 0.63
C MET A 286 -7.97 9.64 1.28
N THR A 287 -9.21 9.27 0.93
CA THR A 287 -9.87 8.05 1.43
C THR A 287 -9.03 6.82 1.10
N LYS A 288 -8.64 6.67 -0.17
CA LYS A 288 -7.87 5.51 -0.64
C LYS A 288 -6.49 5.43 -0.01
N MET A 289 -5.79 6.55 0.16
CA MET A 289 -4.50 6.58 0.83
C MET A 289 -4.61 6.24 2.32
N THR A 290 -5.68 6.68 2.98
CA THR A 290 -5.96 6.33 4.37
C THR A 290 -6.22 4.82 4.51
N ASP A 291 -7.02 4.24 3.62
CA ASP A 291 -7.26 2.79 3.56
C ASP A 291 -5.95 2.02 3.34
N GLN A 292 -5.14 2.47 2.37
CA GLN A 292 -3.86 1.82 2.04
C GLN A 292 -2.86 1.93 3.18
N LYS A 293 -2.85 3.04 3.93
CA LYS A 293 -2.04 3.18 5.14
C LYS A 293 -2.40 2.11 6.19
N ALA A 294 -3.68 1.78 6.32
CA ALA A 294 -4.13 0.71 7.23
C ALA A 294 -3.76 -0.70 6.72
N ILE A 295 -3.84 -0.94 5.41
CA ILE A 295 -3.53 -2.25 4.80
C ILE A 295 -2.02 -2.52 4.77
N VAL A 296 -1.24 -1.51 4.38
CA VAL A 296 0.22 -1.54 4.28
C VAL A 296 0.85 -1.15 5.62
N GLN A 297 0.03 -0.94 6.68
CA GLN A 297 0.50 -0.66 8.03
C GLN A 297 1.52 -1.73 8.39
N ASP A 298 2.77 -1.30 8.58
CA ASP A 298 3.83 -2.25 8.74
C ASP A 298 3.67 -2.92 10.10
N SER A 299 3.94 -4.21 10.13
CA SER A 299 4.20 -4.92 11.38
C SER A 299 5.13 -4.14 12.30
N THR A 300 6.13 -3.45 11.75
CA THR A 300 7.05 -2.57 12.47
C THR A 300 6.35 -1.40 13.15
N ASP A 301 5.39 -0.74 12.49
CA ASP A 301 4.68 0.40 13.08
C ASP A 301 3.79 -0.06 14.24
N LEU A 302 3.14 -1.22 14.11
CA LEU A 302 2.38 -1.79 15.21
C LEU A 302 3.29 -2.23 16.37
N LEU A 303 4.48 -2.76 16.06
CA LEU A 303 5.49 -3.10 17.05
C LEU A 303 6.02 -1.87 17.79
N HIS A 304 6.22 -0.74 17.11
CA HIS A 304 6.60 0.55 17.72
C HIS A 304 5.51 1.08 18.65
N ASN A 305 4.25 0.86 18.30
CA ASN A 305 3.08 1.14 19.15
C ASN A 305 2.86 0.09 20.27
N ARG A 306 3.94 -0.62 20.67
CA ARG A 306 3.95 -1.64 21.73
C ARG A 306 2.97 -2.79 21.55
N LYS A 307 2.45 -3.03 20.34
CA LYS A 307 1.61 -4.21 20.09
C LYS A 307 2.44 -5.47 20.16
N SER A 308 1.88 -6.50 20.79
CA SER A 308 2.53 -7.80 20.89
C SER A 308 2.61 -8.46 19.51
N VAL A 309 3.61 -9.33 19.31
CA VAL A 309 3.77 -10.13 18.08
C VAL A 309 2.47 -10.89 17.73
N ARG A 310 1.70 -11.31 18.75
CA ARG A 310 0.42 -12.00 18.57
C ARG A 310 -0.66 -11.05 18.05
N GLU A 311 -0.80 -9.87 18.62
CA GLU A 311 -1.76 -8.87 18.15
C GLU A 311 -1.42 -8.45 16.71
N VAL A 312 -0.16 -8.12 16.44
CA VAL A 312 0.29 -7.73 15.09
C VAL A 312 -0.02 -8.83 14.06
N SER A 313 0.27 -10.09 14.41
CA SER A 313 -0.04 -11.25 13.57
C SER A 313 -1.55 -11.41 13.33
N GLY A 314 -2.38 -11.16 14.35
CA GLY A 314 -3.83 -11.21 14.24
C GLY A 314 -4.41 -10.08 13.39
N THR A 315 -4.01 -8.84 13.68
CA THR A 315 -4.47 -7.62 12.99
C THR A 315 -4.11 -7.65 11.50
N LEU A 316 -2.87 -8.00 11.17
CA LEU A 316 -2.39 -7.98 9.78
C LEU A 316 -2.63 -9.29 9.03
N GLY A 317 -3.04 -10.35 9.73
CA GLY A 317 -3.19 -11.70 9.15
C GLY A 317 -1.88 -12.34 8.69
N ILE A 318 -0.72 -11.86 9.17
CA ILE A 318 0.61 -12.41 8.83
C ILE A 318 1.08 -13.43 9.87
N ARG A 319 2.00 -14.33 9.50
CA ARG A 319 2.50 -15.37 10.43
C ARG A 319 3.41 -14.74 11.49
N LYS A 320 3.32 -15.20 12.75
CA LYS A 320 4.17 -14.74 13.87
C LYS A 320 5.68 -14.75 13.57
N PRO A 321 6.27 -15.77 12.91
CA PRO A 321 7.68 -15.76 12.55
C PRO A 321 8.07 -14.58 11.65
N SER A 322 7.17 -14.14 10.76
CA SER A 322 7.40 -12.98 9.89
C SER A 322 7.41 -11.69 10.69
N VAL A 323 6.47 -11.52 11.63
CA VAL A 323 6.48 -10.39 12.57
C VAL A 323 7.77 -10.36 13.39
N LEU A 324 8.25 -11.52 13.87
CA LEU A 324 9.51 -11.62 14.62
C LEU A 324 10.72 -11.25 13.77
N LYS A 325 10.74 -11.64 12.49
CA LYS A 325 11.79 -11.26 11.54
C LYS A 325 11.81 -9.75 11.32
N ASN A 326 10.65 -9.14 11.12
CA ASN A 326 10.53 -7.70 10.94
C ASN A 326 10.96 -6.94 12.21
N ARG A 327 10.52 -7.40 13.38
CA ARG A 327 10.99 -6.91 14.69
C ARG A 327 12.50 -6.97 14.84
N LYS A 328 13.12 -8.08 14.42
CA LYS A 328 14.56 -8.27 14.53
C LYS A 328 15.32 -7.31 13.61
N GLY A 329 14.76 -6.98 12.45
CA GLY A 329 15.33 -6.01 11.52
C GLY A 329 15.26 -4.57 12.02
N ASP A 330 14.37 -4.26 12.97
CA ASP A 330 14.19 -2.92 13.55
C ASP A 330 14.29 -2.93 15.08
N LEU A 331 15.24 -3.70 15.59
CA LEU A 331 15.41 -3.96 17.03
C LEU A 331 15.79 -2.68 17.80
N GLU A 332 16.48 -1.75 17.13
CA GLU A 332 16.94 -0.48 17.71
C GLU A 332 15.77 0.47 18.01
N ASN A 333 14.74 0.47 17.17
CA ASN A 333 13.58 1.35 17.31
C ASN A 333 12.37 0.66 17.95
N THR A 334 12.35 -0.68 17.98
CA THR A 334 11.24 -1.42 18.57
C THR A 334 11.39 -1.54 20.09
N PRO A 335 10.41 -1.05 20.89
CA PRO A 335 10.47 -1.18 22.34
C PRO A 335 10.57 -2.66 22.74
N PRO A 336 11.31 -3.01 23.81
CA PRO A 336 11.46 -4.39 24.27
C PRO A 336 10.09 -5.02 24.50
N SER A 337 9.96 -6.32 24.21
CA SER A 337 8.68 -7.01 24.36
C SER A 337 8.32 -6.99 25.82
N GLU A 338 7.06 -6.66 26.13
CA GLU A 338 6.58 -6.80 27.50
C GLU A 338 6.93 -8.20 28.00
N PRO A 339 7.53 -8.31 29.20
CA PRO A 339 7.89 -9.60 29.75
C PRO A 339 6.64 -10.47 29.76
N GLY A 340 6.74 -11.66 29.18
CA GLY A 340 5.64 -12.62 29.23
C GLY A 340 5.26 -12.92 30.68
N ARG A 341 4.06 -13.47 30.88
CA ARG A 341 3.60 -13.91 32.20
C ARG A 341 4.74 -14.66 32.93
N PRO A 342 5.06 -14.31 34.19
CA PRO A 342 6.09 -15.00 34.95
C PRO A 342 5.89 -16.51 34.88
N PRO A 343 6.96 -17.31 34.73
CA PRO A 343 6.85 -18.76 34.75
C PRO A 343 6.13 -19.22 36.01
N LYS A 344 5.20 -20.16 35.87
CA LYS A 344 4.45 -20.74 36.99
C LYS A 344 5.32 -21.44 38.04
N VAL A 345 6.57 -21.74 37.70
CA VAL A 345 7.51 -22.50 38.52
C VAL A 345 8.78 -21.68 38.68
N SER A 346 9.25 -21.55 39.92
CA SER A 346 10.43 -20.76 40.24
C SER A 346 11.68 -21.33 39.58
N LYS A 347 12.71 -20.48 39.41
CA LYS A 347 14.01 -20.92 38.89
C LYS A 347 14.67 -21.95 39.83
N ALA A 348 14.47 -21.82 41.14
CA ALA A 348 15.00 -22.76 42.14
C ALA A 348 14.42 -24.16 41.94
N THR A 349 13.10 -24.27 41.78
CA THR A 349 12.43 -25.54 41.52
C THR A 349 12.82 -26.15 40.18
N ARG A 350 13.02 -25.33 39.13
CA ARG A 350 13.54 -25.83 37.85
C ARG A 350 14.95 -26.42 37.96
N ARG A 351 15.84 -25.79 38.72
CA ARG A 351 17.19 -26.31 39.00
C ARG A 351 17.17 -27.57 39.85
N HIS A 352 16.28 -27.63 40.84
CA HIS A 352 16.09 -28.82 41.66
C HIS A 352 15.60 -29.99 40.80
N LEU A 353 14.58 -29.76 39.99
CA LEU A 353 14.08 -30.73 39.01
C LEU A 353 15.21 -31.22 38.08
N ALA A 354 15.99 -30.31 37.50
CA ALA A 354 17.12 -30.65 36.65
C ALA A 354 18.13 -31.58 37.35
N ARG A 355 18.53 -31.25 38.58
CA ARG A 355 19.45 -32.06 39.39
C ARG A 355 18.91 -33.46 39.72
N GLU A 356 17.62 -33.59 40.01
CA GLU A 356 17.00 -34.89 40.31
C GLU A 356 16.94 -35.80 39.05
N TYR A 357 16.80 -35.22 37.85
CA TYR A 357 16.98 -35.96 36.60
C TYR A 357 18.43 -36.36 36.34
N ASP A 358 19.37 -35.44 36.56
CA ASP A 358 20.81 -35.69 36.32
C ASP A 358 21.37 -36.80 37.24
N THR A 359 20.88 -36.84 38.48
CA THR A 359 21.22 -37.90 39.45
C THR A 359 20.45 -39.21 39.22
N GLY A 360 19.53 -39.28 38.26
CA GLY A 360 18.73 -40.47 37.95
C GLY A 360 17.63 -40.80 38.96
N LYS A 361 17.36 -39.92 39.93
CA LYS A 361 16.29 -40.11 40.93
C LYS A 361 14.89 -39.93 40.34
N ILE A 362 14.80 -39.14 39.28
CA ILE A 362 13.60 -38.96 38.47
C ILE A 362 13.92 -39.47 37.07
N ALA A 363 13.21 -40.51 36.65
CA ALA A 363 13.41 -41.15 35.35
C ALA A 363 12.34 -40.73 34.33
N THR A 364 11.14 -40.38 34.80
CA THR A 364 9.99 -40.12 33.94
C THR A 364 9.48 -38.69 34.03
N ARG A 365 8.79 -38.22 32.99
CA ARG A 365 8.15 -36.88 32.99
C ARG A 365 7.08 -36.75 34.07
N HIS A 366 6.40 -37.85 34.38
CA HIS A 366 5.35 -37.89 35.38
C HIS A 366 5.90 -37.67 36.79
N GLU A 367 7.01 -38.34 37.14
CA GLU A 367 7.73 -38.10 38.40
C GLU A 367 8.22 -36.65 38.51
N GLY A 368 8.75 -36.09 37.41
CA GLY A 368 9.13 -34.66 37.37
C GLY A 368 7.95 -33.71 37.58
N GLN A 369 6.78 -34.05 37.06
CA GLN A 369 5.53 -33.31 37.29
C GLN A 369 5.08 -33.42 38.76
N GLN A 370 5.15 -34.61 39.37
CA GLN A 370 4.84 -34.82 40.79
C GLN A 370 5.80 -34.03 41.69
N LEU A 371 7.09 -33.98 41.37
CA LEU A 371 8.07 -33.17 42.11
C LEU A 371 7.67 -31.69 42.08
N VAL A 372 7.43 -31.12 40.89
CA VAL A 372 7.01 -29.71 40.75
C VAL A 372 5.71 -29.44 41.53
N GLN A 373 4.74 -30.36 41.46
CA GLN A 373 3.49 -30.23 42.19
C GLN A 373 3.68 -30.30 43.70
N SER A 374 4.61 -31.13 44.20
CA SER A 374 4.89 -31.25 45.64
C SER A 374 5.58 -30.01 46.21
N VAL A 375 6.53 -29.43 45.47
CA VAL A 375 7.35 -28.30 45.93
C VAL A 375 6.60 -26.97 45.82
N GLU A 376 5.98 -26.71 44.68
CA GLU A 376 5.37 -25.40 44.39
C GLU A 376 3.85 -25.40 44.54
N ARG A 377 3.22 -26.57 44.78
CA ARG A 377 1.76 -26.75 44.77
C ARG A 377 1.11 -26.33 43.43
N VAL A 378 1.88 -26.35 42.34
CA VAL A 378 1.42 -25.99 41.00
C VAL A 378 1.45 -27.20 40.08
N HIS A 379 0.31 -27.50 39.48
CA HIS A 379 0.22 -28.52 38.43
C HIS A 379 0.75 -27.97 37.09
N VAL A 380 1.71 -28.68 36.49
CA VAL A 380 2.24 -28.39 35.15
C VAL A 380 2.07 -29.60 34.24
N GLN A 381 1.85 -29.41 32.95
CA GLN A 381 1.81 -30.52 31.99
C GLN A 381 3.21 -31.13 31.81
N GLU A 382 3.30 -32.44 31.52
CA GLU A 382 4.57 -33.13 31.25
C GLU A 382 5.45 -32.46 30.17
N ARG A 383 4.83 -31.90 29.11
CA ARG A 383 5.58 -31.14 28.08
C ARG A 383 6.27 -29.90 28.63
N THR A 384 5.80 -29.37 29.75
CA THR A 384 6.43 -28.23 30.43
C THR A 384 7.69 -28.67 31.17
N ILE A 385 7.72 -29.91 31.68
CA ILE A 385 8.93 -30.52 32.27
C ILE A 385 10.05 -30.56 31.24
N ASP A 386 9.80 -31.03 30.02
CA ASP A 386 10.79 -31.01 28.92
C ASP A 386 11.34 -29.60 28.66
N LYS A 387 10.49 -28.57 28.72
CA LYS A 387 10.93 -27.18 28.53
C LYS A 387 11.80 -26.70 29.66
N PHE A 388 11.46 -27.02 30.90
CA PHE A 388 12.26 -26.66 32.08
C PHE A 388 13.64 -27.32 32.04
N LEU A 389 13.71 -28.60 31.69
CA LEU A 389 15.00 -29.30 31.54
C LEU A 389 15.87 -28.67 30.45
N LYS A 390 15.29 -28.34 29.29
CA LYS A 390 15.99 -27.62 28.22
C LYS A 390 16.47 -26.23 28.62
N MET A 391 15.74 -25.52 29.49
CA MET A 391 16.13 -24.19 29.98
C MET A 391 17.32 -24.23 30.93
N GLU A 392 17.59 -25.37 31.58
CA GLU A 392 18.72 -25.58 32.47
C GLU A 392 19.81 -26.44 31.78
N ASP A 393 19.90 -26.37 30.46
CA ASP A 393 20.89 -27.05 29.59
C ASP A 393 20.96 -28.58 29.67
N LEU A 394 20.01 -29.24 30.35
CA LEU A 394 19.87 -30.69 30.30
C LEU A 394 19.26 -31.09 28.95
N LYS A 395 20.12 -31.58 28.06
CA LYS A 395 19.68 -32.30 26.87
C LYS A 395 18.94 -33.54 27.34
N THR A 396 17.62 -33.51 27.32
CA THR A 396 16.79 -34.71 27.44
C THR A 396 17.17 -35.64 26.28
N ASN A 397 18.14 -36.51 26.50
CA ASN A 397 18.61 -37.51 25.53
C ASN A 397 17.59 -38.65 25.34
N MET A 398 16.32 -38.44 25.69
CA MET A 398 15.22 -39.20 25.09
C MET A 398 15.00 -38.72 23.66
N GLN A 399 15.92 -39.05 22.76
CA GLN A 399 15.55 -39.13 21.36
C GLN A 399 14.43 -40.16 21.26
N ARG A 400 13.19 -39.72 21.01
CA ARG A 400 12.20 -40.64 20.43
C ARG A 400 12.90 -41.24 19.22
N LYS A 401 13.13 -42.56 19.19
CA LYS A 401 13.65 -43.25 18.02
C LYS A 401 12.79 -42.80 16.85
N LYS A 402 13.31 -41.89 16.00
CA LYS A 402 12.67 -41.58 14.73
C LYS A 402 12.51 -42.92 14.04
N HIS A 403 11.29 -43.28 13.65
CA HIS A 403 11.13 -44.42 12.77
C HIS A 403 12.08 -44.19 11.59
N LYS A 404 13.02 -45.13 11.39
CA LYS A 404 13.92 -45.08 10.26
C LYS A 404 13.02 -45.18 9.03
N ILE A 405 12.85 -44.07 8.32
CA ILE A 405 12.17 -44.07 7.04
C ILE A 405 12.96 -45.04 6.15
N THR A 406 12.29 -46.05 5.60
CA THR A 406 12.93 -47.02 4.71
C THR A 406 13.29 -46.33 3.39
N GLN A 407 14.27 -46.86 2.65
CA GLN A 407 14.57 -46.30 1.33
C GLN A 407 13.36 -46.33 0.39
N GLU A 408 12.49 -47.34 0.52
CA GLU A 408 11.22 -47.40 -0.20
C GLU A 408 10.30 -46.21 0.12
N GLN A 409 10.17 -45.84 1.39
CA GLN A 409 9.35 -44.69 1.77
C GLN A 409 9.92 -43.37 1.25
N ILE A 410 11.25 -43.24 1.20
CA ILE A 410 11.91 -42.07 0.58
C ILE A 410 11.62 -42.04 -0.93
N ALA A 411 11.77 -43.17 -1.62
CA ALA A 411 11.48 -43.29 -3.04
C ALA A 411 10.00 -42.98 -3.35
N ALA A 412 9.08 -43.48 -2.53
CA ALA A 412 7.65 -43.21 -2.66
C ALA A 412 7.31 -41.73 -2.46
N GLN A 413 7.89 -41.07 -1.44
CA GLN A 413 7.71 -39.63 -1.23
C GLN A 413 8.28 -38.80 -2.39
N TYR A 414 9.42 -39.22 -2.94
CA TYR A 414 10.03 -38.53 -4.09
C TYR A 414 9.20 -38.69 -5.36
N GLN A 415 8.66 -39.89 -5.63
CA GLN A 415 7.77 -40.11 -6.76
C GLN A 415 6.47 -39.32 -6.62
N PHE A 416 5.86 -39.34 -5.43
CA PHE A 416 4.67 -38.54 -5.14
C PHE A 416 4.93 -37.04 -5.40
N ALA A 417 6.07 -36.50 -4.95
CA ALA A 417 6.41 -35.10 -5.19
C ALA A 417 6.63 -34.80 -6.68
N LYS A 418 7.25 -35.72 -7.44
CA LYS A 418 7.42 -35.60 -8.90
C LYS A 418 6.09 -35.60 -9.64
N GLU A 419 5.19 -36.51 -9.29
CA GLU A 419 3.86 -36.61 -9.91
C GLU A 419 3.00 -35.40 -9.56
N PHE A 420 3.00 -34.97 -8.30
CA PHE A 420 2.30 -33.78 -7.85
C PHE A 420 2.80 -32.52 -8.57
N ALA A 421 4.12 -32.36 -8.74
CA ALA A 421 4.69 -31.23 -9.47
C ALA A 421 4.30 -31.26 -10.97
N LYS A 422 4.28 -32.44 -11.61
CA LYS A 422 3.84 -32.59 -13.00
C LYS A 422 2.35 -32.28 -13.18
N ASP A 423 1.50 -32.77 -12.28
CA ASP A 423 0.05 -32.53 -12.31
C ASP A 423 -0.26 -31.04 -12.06
N HIS A 424 0.46 -30.42 -11.13
CA HIS A 424 0.34 -28.98 -10.89
C HIS A 424 0.78 -28.16 -12.10
N LEU A 425 1.86 -28.55 -12.80
CA LEU A 425 2.33 -27.87 -14.02
C LEU A 425 1.31 -27.98 -15.17
N LYS A 426 0.69 -29.16 -15.35
CA LYS A 426 -0.35 -29.35 -16.37
C LYS A 426 -1.57 -28.47 -16.12
N ARG A 427 -2.07 -28.44 -14.88
CA ARG A 427 -3.22 -27.58 -14.52
C ARG A 427 -2.94 -26.09 -14.67
N THR A 428 -1.69 -25.66 -14.57
CA THR A 428 -1.32 -24.25 -14.79
C THR A 428 -1.05 -23.87 -16.24
N VAL A 429 -1.08 -24.82 -17.18
CA VAL A 429 -0.85 -24.57 -18.62
C VAL A 429 -2.13 -24.74 -19.45
N GLU A 430 -3.11 -25.49 -18.93
CA GLU A 430 -4.40 -25.72 -19.60
C GLU A 430 -5.54 -24.83 -19.06
N ASP A 431 -5.33 -24.15 -17.93
CA ASP A 431 -6.15 -23.02 -17.42
C ASP A 431 -5.39 -21.69 -17.59
#